data_AF-A0A974S0M7-F1
#
_entry.id   AF-A0A974S0M7-F1
#
_cell.length_a   1.000
_cell.length_b   1.000
_cell.length_c   1.000
_cell.angle_alpha   90.00
_cell.angle_beta   90.00
_cell.angle_gamma   90.00
#
_symmetry.space_group_name_H-M   'P 1'
#
loop_
_entity.id
_entity.type
_entity.pdbx_description
1 polymer ?
#
loop_
_entity_poly.entity_id
_entity_poly.type
_entity_poly.pdbx_seq_one_letter_code
_entity_poly.pdbx_strand_id
1 'polypeptide(L)'
;MKIELDIEEFEDLTEEENNSLRFYYGNPINLMVKENGKKIIELNSSFHDAFLIEILSILADFKDKKKGKRQLESYDNAQTYFFEKENDEIYITNFNDYEEKLEWRKSVGYLEFTNAFVKEIVKYLEKLVTRYPEAISSDSYSLMKKFLYKIN
;
A
#
# COMPACT_ATOMS: atom_id res chain seq x y z
N MET A 1 -7.71 -14.41 3.17
CA MET A 1 -6.50 -13.56 3.10
C MET A 1 -6.56 -12.47 4.18
N LYS A 2 -5.41 -12.04 4.70
CA LYS A 2 -5.27 -10.87 5.60
C LYS A 2 -4.15 -9.98 5.06
N ILE A 3 -4.36 -8.66 5.09
CA ILE A 3 -3.30 -7.67 4.84
C ILE A 3 -3.04 -6.92 6.13
N GLU A 4 -1.78 -6.70 6.44
CA GLU A 4 -1.31 -5.94 7.60
C GLU A 4 -0.38 -4.83 7.11
N LEU A 5 -0.57 -3.64 7.65
CA LEU A 5 0.30 -2.48 7.43
C LEU A 5 1.13 -2.27 8.69
N ASP A 6 2.44 -2.28 8.53
CA ASP A 6 3.41 -1.96 9.57
C ASP A 6 4.13 -0.68 9.18
N ILE A 7 3.93 0.39 9.95
CA ILE A 7 4.51 1.71 9.69
C ILE A 7 5.66 1.87 10.67
N GLU A 8 6.87 1.92 10.15
CA GLU A 8 8.10 2.03 10.96
C GLU A 8 8.35 3.49 11.29
N GLU A 9 8.00 3.91 12.51
CA GLU A 9 8.24 5.29 12.94
C GLU A 9 9.73 5.51 13.24
N PHE A 10 10.28 6.63 12.76
CA PHE A 10 11.66 7.00 13.08
C PHE A 10 11.86 7.16 14.60
N GLU A 11 12.93 6.56 15.14
CA GLU A 11 13.18 6.50 16.59
C GLU A 11 13.73 7.82 17.17
N ASP A 12 14.42 8.63 16.35
CA ASP A 12 15.15 9.84 16.78
C ASP A 12 14.47 11.15 16.35
N LEU A 13 13.13 11.20 16.43
CA LEU A 13 12.36 12.41 16.14
C LEU A 13 12.25 13.32 17.36
N THR A 14 12.32 14.63 17.14
CA THR A 14 11.92 15.62 18.16
C THR A 14 10.43 15.49 18.50
N GLU A 15 9.99 16.06 19.62
CA GLU A 15 8.58 16.07 19.99
C GLU A 15 7.69 16.74 18.92
N GLU A 16 8.19 17.80 18.29
CA GLU A 16 7.48 18.48 17.20
C GLU A 16 7.31 17.56 15.98
N GLU A 17 8.37 16.86 15.59
CA GLU A 17 8.35 15.93 14.46
C GLU A 17 7.46 14.72 14.73
N ASN A 18 7.51 14.15 15.94
CA ASN A 18 6.66 13.04 16.35
C ASN A 18 5.15 13.37 16.33
N ASN A 19 4.81 14.64 16.51
CA ASN A 19 3.43 15.13 16.48
C ASN A 19 3.04 15.73 15.11
N SER A 20 3.92 15.67 14.12
CA SER A 20 3.68 16.23 12.79
C SER A 20 3.13 15.16 11.85
N LEU A 21 1.90 15.37 11.36
CA LEU A 21 1.30 14.54 10.32
C LEU A 21 2.20 14.39 9.08
N ARG A 22 2.91 15.46 8.70
CA ARG A 22 3.81 15.45 7.55
C ARG A 22 4.98 14.47 7.78
N PHE A 23 5.58 14.50 8.96
CA PHE A 23 6.65 13.54 9.31
C PHE A 23 6.09 12.13 9.41
N TYR A 24 4.89 11.98 9.97
CA TYR A 24 4.23 10.68 10.02
C TYR A 24 4.11 10.06 8.64
N TYR A 25 3.58 10.76 7.64
CA TYR A 25 3.47 10.26 6.26
C TYR A 25 4.81 9.88 5.61
N GLY A 26 5.91 10.49 6.06
CA GLY A 26 7.26 10.16 5.63
C GLY A 26 7.86 8.91 6.27
N ASN A 27 7.14 8.23 7.17
CA ASN A 27 7.62 6.98 7.76
C ASN A 27 7.54 5.83 6.74
N PRO A 28 8.54 4.94 6.71
CA PRO A 28 8.51 3.72 5.92
C PRO A 28 7.34 2.80 6.26
N ILE A 29 6.98 1.93 5.32
CA ILE A 29 5.94 0.92 5.49
C ILE A 29 6.40 -0.45 5.01
N ASN A 30 5.97 -1.48 5.73
CA ASN A 30 5.91 -2.85 5.27
C ASN A 30 4.45 -3.31 5.18
N LEU A 31 3.99 -3.60 3.97
CA LEU A 31 2.70 -4.23 3.70
C LEU A 31 2.90 -5.74 3.58
N MET A 32 2.26 -6.49 4.47
CA MET A 32 2.33 -7.94 4.49
C MET A 32 1.00 -8.56 4.08
N VAL A 33 1.02 -9.42 3.06
CA VAL A 33 -0.12 -10.29 2.72
C VAL A 33 0.09 -11.64 3.36
N LYS A 34 -0.91 -12.09 4.12
CA LYS A 34 -0.91 -13.35 4.85
C LYS A 34 -2.05 -14.26 4.39
N GLU A 35 -1.73 -15.52 4.18
CA GLU A 35 -2.68 -16.59 3.88
C GLU A 35 -2.47 -17.74 4.88
N ASN A 36 -3.54 -18.17 5.55
CA ASN A 36 -3.48 -19.19 6.61
C ASN A 36 -2.42 -18.88 7.69
N GLY A 37 -2.27 -17.59 8.04
CA GLY A 37 -1.30 -17.10 9.02
C GLY A 37 0.15 -16.99 8.52
N LYS A 38 0.45 -17.45 7.30
CA LYS A 38 1.79 -17.38 6.71
C LYS A 38 1.93 -16.15 5.81
N LYS A 39 3.05 -15.43 5.92
CA LYS A 39 3.41 -14.34 5.01
C LYS A 39 3.69 -14.91 3.61
N ILE A 40 3.01 -14.39 2.60
CA ILE A 40 3.16 -14.83 1.20
C ILE A 40 3.69 -13.72 0.28
N ILE A 41 3.43 -12.46 0.62
CA ILE A 41 3.87 -11.26 -0.10
C ILE A 41 4.28 -10.21 0.94
N GLU A 42 5.34 -9.47 0.63
CA GLU A 42 5.85 -8.35 1.40
C GLU A 42 6.21 -7.23 0.43
N LEU A 43 5.61 -6.06 0.63
CA LEU A 43 5.89 -4.86 -0.16
C LEU A 43 6.36 -3.77 0.78
N ASN A 44 7.45 -3.08 0.44
CA ASN A 44 7.99 -2.02 1.29
C ASN A 44 8.24 -0.73 0.51
N SER A 45 8.21 0.39 1.21
CA SER A 45 8.51 1.71 0.65
C SER A 45 8.84 2.71 1.76
N SER A 46 9.64 3.72 1.44
CA SER A 46 10.06 4.77 2.38
C SER A 46 9.00 5.83 2.66
N PHE A 47 7.98 6.01 1.79
CA PHE A 47 6.90 6.98 1.99
C PHE A 47 5.54 6.30 1.96
N HIS A 48 4.98 6.04 3.14
CA HIS A 48 3.84 5.14 3.23
C HIS A 48 2.57 5.70 2.61
N ASP A 49 2.32 7.01 2.70
CA ASP A 49 1.05 7.58 2.22
C ASP A 49 0.96 7.51 0.69
N ALA A 50 2.01 7.94 -0.01
CA ALA A 50 2.13 7.85 -1.47
C ALA A 50 2.00 6.39 -1.92
N PHE A 51 2.68 5.48 -1.25
CA PHE A 51 2.64 4.05 -1.54
C PHE A 51 1.23 3.46 -1.43
N LEU A 52 0.51 3.76 -0.34
CA LEU A 52 -0.87 3.30 -0.15
C LEU A 52 -1.84 3.91 -1.16
N ILE A 53 -1.67 5.20 -1.50
CA ILE A 53 -2.45 5.89 -2.53
C ILE A 53 -2.24 5.24 -3.89
N GLU A 54 -1.01 4.90 -4.23
CA GLU A 54 -0.67 4.31 -5.52
C GLU A 54 -1.26 2.90 -5.67
N ILE A 55 -1.19 2.06 -4.63
CA ILE A 55 -1.87 0.76 -4.63
C ILE A 55 -3.38 0.94 -4.80
N LEU A 56 -4.01 1.86 -4.06
CA LEU A 56 -5.44 2.15 -4.24
C LEU A 56 -5.77 2.61 -5.67
N SER A 57 -4.93 3.44 -6.26
CA SER A 57 -5.07 3.92 -7.64
C SER A 57 -4.97 2.77 -8.65
N ILE A 58 -4.02 1.86 -8.48
CA ILE A 58 -3.86 0.65 -9.29
C ILE A 58 -5.11 -0.23 -9.19
N LEU A 59 -5.58 -0.50 -7.98
CA LEU A 59 -6.76 -1.34 -7.77
C LEU A 59 -8.02 -0.72 -8.36
N ALA A 60 -8.20 0.60 -8.23
CA ALA A 60 -9.30 1.33 -8.85
C ALA A 60 -9.23 1.27 -10.39
N ASP A 61 -8.03 1.40 -10.98
CA ASP A 61 -7.82 1.28 -12.42
C ASP A 61 -8.13 -0.13 -12.94
N PHE A 62 -7.97 -1.15 -12.10
CA PHE A 62 -8.18 -2.55 -12.43
C PHE A 62 -9.63 -3.04 -12.30
N LYS A 63 -10.50 -2.30 -11.58
CA LYS A 63 -11.86 -2.74 -11.19
C LYS A 63 -12.67 -3.31 -12.36
N ASP A 64 -12.74 -2.54 -13.46
CA ASP A 64 -13.58 -2.89 -14.62
C ASP A 64 -12.79 -3.53 -15.77
N LYS A 65 -11.49 -3.77 -15.58
CA LYS A 65 -10.60 -4.29 -16.63
C LYS A 65 -10.45 -5.80 -16.50
N LYS A 66 -10.54 -6.52 -17.62
CA LYS A 66 -10.18 -7.95 -17.67
C LYS A 66 -8.68 -8.18 -17.59
N LYS A 67 -7.88 -7.24 -18.10
CA LYS A 67 -6.43 -7.26 -18.05
C LYS A 67 -5.87 -5.87 -17.80
N GLY A 68 -4.76 -5.79 -17.08
CA GLY A 68 -4.05 -4.53 -16.85
C GLY A 68 -2.71 -4.78 -16.19
N LYS A 69 -1.75 -3.89 -16.44
CA LYS A 69 -0.44 -3.93 -15.79
C LYS A 69 -0.05 -2.52 -15.35
N ARG A 70 0.43 -2.40 -14.12
CA ARG A 70 0.91 -1.15 -13.54
C ARG A 70 2.16 -1.43 -12.72
N GLN A 71 3.11 -0.51 -12.81
CA GLN A 71 4.22 -0.45 -11.87
C GLN A 71 3.72 0.27 -10.61
N LEU A 72 4.26 -0.15 -9.48
CA LEU A 72 4.18 0.53 -8.20
C LEU A 72 5.61 0.93 -7.85
N GLU A 73 5.86 2.24 -7.82
CA GLU A 73 7.16 2.75 -7.39
C GLU A 73 7.33 2.53 -5.89
N SER A 74 8.47 1.97 -5.51
CA SER A 74 8.87 1.98 -4.12
C SER A 74 9.96 3.03 -3.93
N TYR A 75 9.50 4.16 -3.41
CA TYR A 75 10.31 5.33 -3.15
C TYR A 75 11.51 5.00 -2.25
N ASP A 76 12.70 5.46 -2.65
CA ASP A 76 13.99 5.28 -1.97
C ASP A 76 14.36 3.83 -1.61
N ASN A 77 13.91 2.83 -2.39
CA ASN A 77 14.42 1.47 -2.32
C ASN A 77 14.83 0.95 -3.71
N ALA A 78 15.59 -0.15 -3.75
CA ALA A 78 16.00 -0.80 -4.99
C ALA A 78 14.98 -1.82 -5.53
N GLN A 79 13.80 -1.90 -4.91
CA GLN A 79 12.74 -2.80 -5.37
C GLN A 79 11.84 -2.04 -6.33
N THR A 80 11.25 -2.74 -7.28
CA THR A 80 10.15 -2.25 -8.09
C THR A 80 9.08 -3.33 -8.11
N TYR A 81 7.85 -2.93 -7.80
CA TYR A 81 6.73 -3.85 -7.81
C TYR A 81 5.90 -3.70 -9.07
N PHE A 82 5.45 -4.81 -9.65
CA PHE A 82 4.50 -4.81 -10.75
C PHE A 82 3.22 -5.54 -10.36
N PHE A 83 2.10 -4.87 -10.59
CA PHE A 83 0.76 -5.40 -10.42
C PHE A 83 0.21 -5.70 -11.81
N GLU A 84 -0.19 -6.95 -12.05
CA GLU A 84 -0.81 -7.39 -13.27
C GLU A 84 -2.12 -8.10 -12.94
N LYS A 85 -3.24 -7.63 -13.48
CA LYS A 85 -4.53 -8.31 -13.39
C LYS A 85 -4.75 -9.16 -14.63
N GLU A 86 -5.15 -10.41 -14.44
CA GLU A 86 -5.73 -11.23 -15.51
C GLU A 86 -6.99 -11.93 -14.99
N ASN A 87 -8.13 -11.60 -15.60
CA ASN A 87 -9.45 -12.05 -15.15
C ASN A 87 -9.65 -11.78 -13.65
N ASP A 88 -9.78 -12.83 -12.84
CA ASP A 88 -10.07 -12.76 -11.41
C ASP A 88 -8.81 -12.88 -10.53
N GLU A 89 -7.63 -12.93 -11.15
CA GLU A 89 -6.33 -13.02 -10.45
C GLU A 89 -5.58 -11.69 -10.54
N ILE A 90 -4.81 -11.41 -9.49
CA ILE A 90 -3.78 -10.38 -9.49
C ILE A 90 -2.42 -11.02 -9.23
N TYR A 91 -1.50 -10.77 -10.16
CA TYR A 91 -0.10 -11.13 -10.06
C TYR A 91 0.67 -9.95 -9.54
N ILE A 92 1.38 -10.16 -8.44
CA ILE A 92 2.30 -9.18 -7.87
C ILE A 92 3.71 -9.73 -8.07
N THR A 93 4.55 -8.90 -8.65
CA THR A 93 5.95 -9.23 -8.96
C THR A 93 6.85 -8.27 -8.22
N ASN A 94 7.90 -8.79 -7.59
CA ASN A 94 8.99 -8.00 -7.05
C ASN A 94 10.24 -8.19 -7.90
N PHE A 95 10.79 -7.08 -8.35
CA PHE A 95 11.99 -7.00 -9.13
C PHE A 95 13.01 -6.13 -8.39
N ASN A 96 14.24 -6.65 -8.26
CA ASN A 96 15.36 -5.90 -7.71
C ASN A 96 16.04 -5.16 -8.87
N ASP A 97 15.90 -3.84 -8.92
CA ASP A 97 16.47 -3.01 -9.98
C ASP A 97 17.99 -2.98 -9.95
N TYR A 98 18.59 -3.09 -8.76
CA TYR A 98 20.05 -3.08 -8.60
C TYR A 98 20.71 -4.36 -9.13
N GLU A 99 20.09 -5.51 -8.87
CA GLU A 99 20.56 -6.81 -9.35
C GLU A 99 19.97 -7.19 -10.72
N GLU A 100 19.09 -6.35 -11.26
CA GLU A 100 18.29 -6.61 -12.46
C GLU A 100 17.58 -7.98 -12.43
N LYS A 101 17.06 -8.36 -11.26
CA LYS A 101 16.63 -9.74 -10.98
C LYS A 101 15.20 -9.82 -10.47
N LEU A 102 14.45 -10.78 -11.00
CA LEU A 102 13.17 -11.20 -10.45
C LEU A 102 13.39 -11.88 -9.11
N GLU A 103 12.92 -11.25 -8.03
CA GLU A 103 12.99 -11.84 -6.69
C GLU A 103 11.86 -12.85 -6.48
N TRP A 104 10.63 -12.46 -6.80
CA TRP A 104 9.49 -13.36 -6.73
C TRP A 104 8.30 -12.84 -7.55
N ARG A 105 7.40 -13.77 -7.91
CA ARG A 105 6.07 -13.48 -8.45
C ARG A 105 5.04 -14.33 -7.72
N LYS A 106 3.93 -13.71 -7.32
CA LYS A 106 2.82 -14.36 -6.59
C LYS A 106 1.49 -14.04 -7.27
N SER A 107 0.58 -15.01 -7.27
CA SER A 107 -0.81 -14.85 -7.73
C SER A 107 -1.72 -14.96 -6.53
N VAL A 108 -2.73 -14.10 -6.48
CA VAL A 108 -3.83 -14.18 -5.52
C VAL A 108 -5.13 -13.72 -6.18
N GLY A 109 -6.28 -14.11 -5.62
CA GLY A 109 -7.57 -13.64 -6.11
C GLY A 109 -7.70 -12.12 -6.01
N TYR A 110 -7.99 -11.44 -7.13
CA TYR A 110 -8.08 -9.99 -7.23
C TYR A 110 -9.12 -9.41 -6.24
N LEU A 111 -10.31 -10.00 -6.19
CA LEU A 111 -11.37 -9.53 -5.31
C LEU A 111 -11.01 -9.75 -3.83
N GLU A 112 -10.39 -10.88 -3.52
CA GLU A 112 -9.96 -11.19 -2.15
C GLU A 112 -8.87 -10.23 -1.67
N PHE A 113 -7.86 -9.98 -2.50
CA PHE A 113 -6.80 -9.01 -2.25
C PHE A 113 -7.36 -7.59 -2.07
N THR A 114 -8.21 -7.16 -3.00
CA THR A 114 -8.80 -5.81 -2.99
C THR A 114 -9.62 -5.59 -1.73
N ASN A 115 -10.47 -6.55 -1.35
CA ASN A 115 -11.29 -6.46 -0.14
C ASN A 115 -10.44 -6.46 1.13
N ALA A 116 -9.40 -7.30 1.19
CA ALA A 116 -8.49 -7.32 2.33
C ALA A 116 -7.73 -6.00 2.47
N PHE A 117 -7.29 -5.41 1.35
CA PHE A 117 -6.55 -4.15 1.33
C PHE A 117 -7.45 -2.97 1.72
N VAL A 118 -8.63 -2.85 1.09
CA VAL A 118 -9.64 -1.82 1.42
C VAL A 118 -9.98 -1.85 2.91
N LYS A 119 -10.20 -3.03 3.48
CA LYS A 119 -10.49 -3.19 4.91
C LYS A 119 -9.36 -2.67 5.79
N GLU A 120 -8.11 -2.92 5.41
CA GLU A 120 -6.96 -2.46 6.19
C GLU A 120 -6.72 -0.96 6.03
N ILE A 121 -6.93 -0.38 4.85
CA ILE A 121 -6.90 1.06 4.61
C ILE A 121 -7.95 1.79 5.46
N VAL A 122 -9.18 1.27 5.55
CA VAL A 122 -10.23 1.89 6.38
C VAL A 122 -9.77 1.98 7.84
N LYS A 123 -9.22 0.89 8.40
CA LYS A 123 -8.67 0.91 9.76
C LYS A 123 -7.50 1.87 9.91
N TYR A 124 -6.62 1.93 8.90
CA TYR A 124 -5.51 2.88 8.89
C TYR A 124 -6.03 4.32 8.96
N LEU A 125 -7.01 4.70 8.15
CA LEU A 125 -7.60 6.04 8.15
C LEU A 125 -8.29 6.40 9.48
N GLU A 126 -8.94 5.43 10.12
CA GLU A 126 -9.54 5.60 11.46
C GLU A 126 -8.47 5.88 12.52
N LYS A 127 -7.38 5.09 12.53
CA LYS A 127 -6.25 5.28 13.44
C LYS A 127 -5.54 6.62 13.18
N LEU A 128 -5.37 6.96 11.91
CA LEU A 128 -4.73 8.19 11.46
C LEU A 128 -5.46 9.41 12.00
N VAL A 129 -6.78 9.51 11.83
CA VAL A 129 -7.59 10.64 12.34
C VAL A 129 -7.68 10.64 13.88
N THR A 130 -7.60 9.46 14.51
CA THR A 130 -7.57 9.38 15.98
C THR A 130 -6.28 9.99 16.53
N ARG A 131 -5.14 9.76 15.86
CA ARG A 131 -3.84 10.30 16.27
C ARG A 131 -3.61 11.75 15.79
N TYR A 132 -3.99 12.04 14.55
CA TYR A 132 -3.82 13.32 13.86
C TYR A 132 -5.17 13.81 13.31
N PRO A 133 -6.00 14.48 14.12
CA PRO A 133 -7.34 14.92 13.70
C PRO A 133 -7.34 15.79 12.45
N GLU A 134 -6.29 16.58 12.23
CA GLU A 134 -6.09 17.43 11.06
C GLU A 134 -5.92 16.63 9.75
N ALA A 135 -5.61 15.34 9.83
CA ALA A 135 -5.46 14.47 8.66
C ALA A 135 -6.71 14.40 7.80
N ILE A 136 -7.91 14.63 8.37
CA ILE A 136 -9.16 14.66 7.59
C ILE A 136 -9.15 15.73 6.49
N SER A 137 -8.33 16.77 6.65
CA SER A 137 -8.16 17.87 5.70
C SER A 137 -6.94 17.71 4.78
N SER A 138 -6.17 16.62 4.92
CA SER A 138 -4.99 16.40 4.09
C SER A 138 -5.35 15.88 2.69
N ASP A 139 -4.49 16.19 1.72
CA ASP A 139 -4.61 15.67 0.36
C ASP A 139 -4.50 14.14 0.33
N SER A 140 -3.56 13.58 1.10
CA SER A 140 -3.35 12.12 1.17
C SER A 140 -4.60 11.41 1.68
N TYR A 141 -5.23 11.89 2.75
CA TYR A 141 -6.49 11.35 3.26
C TYR A 141 -7.62 11.45 2.21
N SER A 142 -7.75 12.63 1.59
CA SER A 142 -8.77 12.90 0.58
C SER A 142 -8.62 11.98 -0.65
N LEU A 143 -7.38 11.75 -1.11
CA LEU A 143 -7.07 10.87 -2.22
C LEU A 143 -7.37 9.40 -1.87
N MET A 144 -6.94 8.92 -0.70
CA MET A 144 -7.25 7.56 -0.26
C MET A 144 -8.77 7.34 -0.20
N LYS A 145 -9.54 8.26 0.40
CA LYS A 145 -11.00 8.20 0.45
C LYS A 145 -11.63 8.18 -0.94
N LYS A 146 -11.13 9.02 -1.86
CA LYS A 146 -11.60 9.06 -3.25
C LYS A 146 -11.40 7.73 -3.96
N PHE A 147 -10.25 7.09 -3.81
CA PHE A 147 -10.01 5.79 -4.44
C PHE A 147 -10.80 4.65 -3.78
N LEU A 148 -10.95 4.66 -2.45
CA LEU A 148 -11.83 3.72 -1.75
C LEU A 148 -13.26 3.77 -2.31
N TYR A 149 -13.80 4.97 -2.57
CA TYR A 149 -15.11 5.13 -3.19
C TYR A 149 -15.18 4.57 -4.61
N LYS A 150 -14.10 4.64 -5.38
CA LYS A 150 -14.04 4.07 -6.74
C LYS A 150 -13.97 2.54 -6.73
N ILE A 151 -13.29 1.97 -5.74
CA ILE A 151 -13.11 0.51 -5.62
C ILE A 151 -14.40 -0.17 -5.16
N ASN A 152 -15.11 0.43 -4.20
CA ASN A 152 -16.47 0.01 -3.82
C ASN A 152 -17.45 0.21 -4.99
#